data_AF-A0A8X6N1Y8-F1
#
_entry.id   AF-A0A8X6N1Y8-F1
#
_cell.length_a   1.000
_cell.length_b   1.000
_cell.length_c   1.000
_cell.angle_alpha   90.00
_cell.angle_beta   90.00
_cell.angle_gamma   90.00
#
_symmetry.space_group_name_H-M   'P 1'
#
loop_
_entity.id
_entity.type
_entity.pdbx_description
1 polymer ?
#
loop_
_entity_poly.entity_id
_entity_poly.type
_entity_poly.pdbx_seq_one_letter_code
_entity_poly.pdbx_strand_id
1 'polypeptide(L)'
;WYRLRDGPSHGIKRVDTSHQRIMELNGTLLIRKATIQDGGKYICIVNNTNGQERAETELLIRGKKREKNPISEQNYSKRHKFIIKS
;
A
#
# COMPACT_ATOMS: atom_id res chain seq x y z
N TRP A 1 0.82 -9.12 5.13
CA TRP A 1 0.09 -8.49 4.02
C TRP A 1 0.09 -9.30 2.73
N TYR A 2 -0.97 -9.18 1.93
CA TYR A 2 -1.12 -9.82 0.62
C TYR A 2 -1.53 -8.78 -0.44
N ARG A 3 -1.15 -9.03 -1.70
CA ARG A 3 -1.59 -8.28 -2.88
C ARG A 3 -2.47 -9.18 -3.73
N LEU A 4 -3.59 -8.64 -4.21
CA LEU A 4 -4.46 -9.35 -5.13
C LEU A 4 -3.79 -9.42 -6.51
N ARG A 5 -3.80 -10.60 -7.15
CA ARG A 5 -3.29 -10.77 -8.50
C ARG A 5 -4.33 -10.31 -9.51
N ASP A 6 -3.87 -9.61 -10.53
CA ASP A 6 -4.67 -9.32 -11.72
C ASP A 6 -4.85 -10.61 -12.53
N GLY A 7 -6.09 -10.97 -12.86
CA GLY A 7 -6.41 -12.15 -13.67
C GLY A 7 -7.63 -12.94 -13.17
N PRO A 8 -8.13 -13.90 -13.97
CA PRO A 8 -9.41 -14.57 -13.74
C PRO A 8 -9.48 -15.34 -12.42
N SER A 9 -8.33 -15.84 -11.93
CA SER A 9 -8.25 -16.62 -10.70
C SER A 9 -8.29 -15.77 -9.42
N HIS A 10 -8.19 -14.43 -9.50
CA HIS A 10 -8.24 -13.47 -8.37
C HIS A 10 -7.49 -13.91 -7.09
N GLY A 11 -6.38 -14.62 -7.24
CA GLY A 11 -5.65 -15.18 -6.11
C GLY A 11 -4.86 -14.11 -5.36
N ILE A 12 -4.62 -14.33 -4.07
CA ILE A 12 -3.77 -13.45 -3.24
C ILE A 12 -2.32 -13.93 -3.27
N LYS A 13 -1.36 -13.00 -3.35
CA LYS A 13 0.08 -13.27 -3.26
C LYS A 13 0.63 -12.55 -2.03
N ARG A 14 1.45 -13.21 -1.22
CA ARG A 14 2.10 -12.54 -0.07
C ARG A 14 3.01 -11.42 -0.58
N VAL A 15 2.94 -10.27 0.06
CA VAL A 15 3.79 -9.13 -0.30
C VAL A 15 5.24 -9.49 0.03
N ASP A 16 6.12 -9.33 -0.96
CA ASP A 16 7.55 -9.55 -0.77
C ASP A 16 8.16 -8.38 0.02
N THR A 17 8.72 -8.70 1.19
CA THR A 17 9.36 -7.76 2.11
C THR A 17 10.87 -7.96 2.21
N SER A 18 11.45 -8.83 1.36
CA SER A 18 12.91 -9.01 1.28
C SER A 18 13.62 -7.76 0.78
N HIS A 19 12.93 -6.95 -0.02
CA HIS A 19 13.43 -5.68 -0.52
C HIS A 19 13.28 -4.57 0.53
N GLN A 20 14.37 -3.86 0.87
CA GLN A 20 14.41 -2.74 1.83
C GLN A 20 13.38 -1.61 1.56
N ARG A 21 12.77 -1.61 0.37
CA ARG A 21 11.75 -0.66 -0.05
C ARG A 21 10.38 -0.96 0.54
N ILE A 22 10.03 -2.24 0.75
CA ILE A 22 8.72 -2.68 1.24
C ILE A 22 8.94 -3.42 2.56
N MET A 23 8.33 -2.95 3.63
CA MET A 23 8.49 -3.52 4.97
C MET A 23 7.14 -3.72 5.65
N GLU A 24 7.06 -4.74 6.50
CA GLU A 24 5.93 -4.95 7.40
C GLU A 24 6.38 -4.59 8.83
N LEU A 25 5.66 -3.66 9.47
CA LEU A 25 5.98 -3.14 10.80
C LEU A 25 4.70 -3.14 11.64
N ASN A 26 4.62 -4.03 12.64
CA ASN A 26 3.49 -4.10 13.58
C ASN A 26 2.11 -4.07 12.90
N GLY A 27 1.91 -4.95 11.90
CA GLY A 27 0.66 -5.01 11.14
C GLY A 27 0.50 -3.93 10.07
N THR A 28 1.43 -2.99 9.93
CA THR A 28 1.41 -1.94 8.90
C THR A 28 2.32 -2.30 7.73
N LEU A 29 1.84 -2.13 6.50
CA LEU A 29 2.66 -2.23 5.29
C LEU A 29 3.23 -0.86 4.93
N LEU A 30 4.56 -0.75 4.87
CA LEU A 30 5.28 0.46 4.49
C LEU A 30 5.92 0.27 3.12
N ILE A 31 5.55 1.11 2.15
CA ILE A 31 6.12 1.14 0.79
C ILE A 31 6.88 2.46 0.62
N ARG A 32 8.22 2.39 0.58
CA ARG A 32 9.10 3.55 0.35
C ARG A 32 9.25 3.78 -1.14
N LYS A 33 9.47 5.04 -1.56
CA LYS A 33 9.67 5.43 -2.97
C LYS A 33 8.63 4.76 -3.89
N ALA A 34 7.35 4.89 -3.53
CA ALA A 34 6.26 4.20 -4.22
C ALA A 34 6.22 4.58 -5.71
N THR A 35 6.01 3.59 -6.57
CA THR A 35 5.87 3.76 -8.02
C THR A 35 4.45 3.36 -8.46
N ILE A 36 4.08 3.66 -9.70
CA ILE A 36 2.75 3.33 -10.24
C ILE A 36 2.49 1.81 -10.18
N GLN A 37 3.53 1.00 -10.30
CA GLN A 37 3.45 -0.47 -10.22
C GLN A 37 3.10 -1.00 -8.82
N ASP A 38 3.26 -0.17 -7.77
CA ASP A 38 2.83 -0.53 -6.42
C ASP A 38 1.30 -0.40 -6.25
N GLY A 39 0.61 0.29 -7.16
CA GLY A 39 -0.84 0.45 -7.12
C GLY A 39 -1.58 -0.89 -7.26
N GLY A 40 -2.75 -0.98 -6.64
CA GLY A 40 -3.62 -2.16 -6.68
C GLY A 40 -4.24 -2.52 -5.34
N LYS A 41 -4.92 -3.66 -5.28
CA LYS A 41 -5.62 -4.12 -4.08
C LYS A 41 -4.71 -4.91 -3.14
N TYR A 42 -4.75 -4.55 -1.87
CA TYR A 42 -4.01 -5.16 -0.78
C TYR A 42 -4.97 -5.69 0.27
N ILE A 43 -4.60 -6.80 0.89
CA ILE A 43 -5.36 -7.47 1.94
C ILE A 43 -4.46 -7.63 3.16
N CYS A 44 -4.90 -7.09 4.28
CA CYS A 44 -4.35 -7.43 5.59
C CYS A 44 -5.11 -8.63 6.12
N ILE A 45 -4.38 -9.66 6.55
CA ILE A 45 -4.95 -10.84 7.19
C ILE A 45 -4.23 -10.98 8.51
N VAL A 46 -4.98 -10.89 9.60
CA VAL A 46 -4.48 -11.12 10.96
C VAL A 46 -5.15 -12.38 11.50
N ASN A 47 -4.38 -13.18 12.23
CA ASN A 47 -4.86 -14.44 12.78
C ASN A 47 -4.46 -14.52 14.25
N ASN A 48 -5.42 -14.80 15.11
CA ASN A 48 -5.19 -15.11 16.50
C ASN A 48 -5.91 -16.43 16.86
N THR A 49 -5.89 -16.82 18.13
CA THR A 49 -6.53 -18.05 18.60
C THR A 49 -8.05 -18.07 18.40
N ASN A 50 -8.68 -16.89 18.29
CA ASN A 50 -10.13 -16.74 18.16
C ASN A 50 -10.59 -16.71 16.70
N GLY A 51 -9.65 -16.70 15.75
CA GLY A 51 -9.92 -16.78 14.33
C GLY A 51 -9.09 -15.80 13.51
N GLN A 52 -9.58 -15.59 12.29
CA GLN A 52 -8.93 -14.78 11.28
C GLN A 52 -9.81 -13.58 10.91
N GLU A 53 -9.21 -12.40 10.87
CA GLU A 53 -9.83 -11.18 10.37
C GLU A 53 -9.13 -10.74 9.09
N ARG A 54 -9.90 -10.15 8.18
CA ARG A 54 -9.43 -9.67 6.87
C ARG A 54 -9.92 -8.26 6.62
N ALA A 55 -9.01 -7.40 6.17
CA ALA A 55 -9.32 -6.05 5.72
C ALA A 55 -8.72 -5.80 4.34
N GLU A 56 -9.53 -5.29 3.41
CA GLU A 56 -9.12 -5.00 2.03
C GLU A 56 -9.00 -3.49 1.79
N THR A 57 -8.04 -3.08 0.97
CA THR A 57 -7.85 -1.69 0.57
C THR A 57 -7.23 -1.57 -0.82
N GLU A 58 -7.53 -0.50 -1.54
CA GLU A 58 -6.97 -0.22 -2.86
C GLU A 58 -5.99 0.96 -2.79
N LEU A 59 -4.73 0.71 -3.20
CA LEU A 59 -3.70 1.72 -3.27
C LEU A 59 -3.71 2.39 -4.65
N LEU A 60 -4.14 3.66 -4.68
CA LEU A 60 -4.12 4.50 -5.86
C LEU A 60 -2.88 5.41 -5.85
N ILE A 61 -1.98 5.24 -6.82
CA ILE A 61 -0.78 6.06 -6.97
C ILE A 61 -0.98 7.10 -8.08
N ARG A 62 -0.88 8.39 -7.73
CA ARG A 62 -0.91 9.48 -8.70
C ARG A 62 0.52 9.90 -9.05
N GLY A 63 0.82 9.95 -10.34
CA GLY A 63 2.09 10.51 -10.82
C GLY A 63 2.19 11.99 -10.48
N LYS A 64 3.41 12.46 -10.16
CA LYS A 64 3.66 13.90 -10.12
C LYS A 64 3.56 14.43 -11.54
N LYS A 65 2.55 15.25 -11.84
CA LYS A 65 2.58 16.08 -13.04
C LYS A 65 3.78 17.02 -12.86
N ARG A 66 4.76 16.97 -13.76
CA ARG A 66 5.78 18.04 -13.83
C ARG A 66 5.04 19.29 -14.30
N GLU A 67 4.53 20.07 -13.38
CA GLU A 67 3.99 21.39 -13.70
C GLU A 67 5.17 22.27 -14.13
N LYS A 68 5.18 22.65 -15.41
CA LYS A 68 6.06 23.71 -15.92
C LYS A 68 5.54 25.07 -15.43
N ASN A 69 5.56 25.33 -14.13
CA ASN A 69 5.53 26.68 -13.55
C ASN A 69 5.61 26.61 -12.00
N PRO A 70 6.67 27.12 -11.36
CA PRO A 70 6.85 27.00 -9.92
C PRO A 70 6.46 28.29 -9.18
N ILE A 71 5.18 28.70 -9.19
CA ILE A 71 4.70 29.75 -8.25
C ILE A 71 3.23 29.52 -7.86
N SER A 72 2.97 28.54 -7.00
CA SER A 72 1.92 28.61 -5.98
C SER A 72 2.12 27.47 -4.96
N GLU A 73 2.60 27.87 -3.79
CA GLU A 73 2.57 27.19 -2.50
C GLU A 73 2.44 25.65 -2.47
N GLN A 74 3.60 25.04 -2.21
CA GLN A 74 3.81 23.66 -1.82
C GLN A 74 3.00 23.28 -0.56
N ASN A 75 1.79 22.75 -0.74
CA ASN A 75 1.04 22.12 0.34
C ASN A 75 0.44 20.76 -0.05
N TYR A 76 1.19 19.92 -0.77
CA TYR A 76 0.82 18.51 -0.96
C TYR A 76 2.02 17.58 -0.84
N SER A 77 2.53 17.43 0.38
CA SER A 77 3.05 16.14 0.81
C SER A 77 2.20 15.69 1.99
N LYS A 78 0.95 15.26 1.72
CA LYS A 78 0.28 14.34 2.63
C LYS A 78 1.17 13.10 2.67
N ARG A 79 2.01 12.98 3.71
CA ARG A 79 2.56 11.71 4.13
C ARG A 79 1.36 10.79 4.29
N HIS A 80 1.18 9.86 3.35
CA HIS A 80 0.14 8.86 3.46
C HIS A 80 0.59 7.88 4.54
N LYS A 81 0.34 8.26 5.80
CA LYS A 81 0.47 7.40 6.96
C LYS A 81 -0.86 6.69 7.10
N PHE A 82 -0.98 5.51 6.50
CA PHE A 82 -2.12 4.65 6.76
C PHE A 82 -1.92 4.01 8.14
N ILE A 83 -2.63 4.52 9.14
CA ILE A 83 -2.78 3.89 10.45
C ILE A 83 -4.07 3.09 10.35
N ILE A 84 -3.98 1.76 10.31
CA ILE A 84 -5.13 0.92 10.66
C ILE A 84 -5.12 0.86 12.19
N LYS A 85 -6.11 1.48 12.84
CA LYS A 85 -6.40 1.23 14.25
C LYS A 85 -7.33 0.03 14.34
N SER A 86 -7.02 -0.90 15.24
CA SER A 86 -7.93 -1.96 15.70
C SER A 86 -9.18 -1.35 16.30
#